data_AF-A0A6G0UQD6-F1
#
_entry.id   AF-A0A6G0UQD6-F1
#
_cell.length_a   1.000
_cell.length_b   1.000
_cell.length_c   1.000
_cell.angle_alpha   90.00
_cell.angle_beta   90.00
_cell.angle_gamma   90.00
#
_symmetry.space_group_name_H-M   'P 1'
#
loop_
_entity.id
_entity.type
_entity.pdbx_description
1 polymer ?
#
loop_
_entity_poly.entity_id
_entity_poly.type
_entity_poly.pdbx_seq_one_letter_code
_entity_poly.pdbx_strand_id
1 'polypeptide(L)'
;DDFISEYTMDNATWIGLNSLNGTWTWDRGVGQTGDSYNGSIFGPWANGDSNIDPNNPCVYRGSDKLWHKTNCDNTTYLYVCQKYQYTEEFIPNDMNDDDVPAGRWQVSFASPGECTIEVRVQSSLQVFSGFVTDTSNDFPSPNGTFDSADNRLVTHLTGIVSVNHIPYLHYAQIMDDSNGTLYSAATYDYRIGCSYEYLSQNFTCPNGGNTDNRFAVIHIGEDQSGLPFQRINFGYCT
;
A
#
# COMPACT_ATOMS: atom_id res chain seq x y z
N ASP A 1 -0.20 -9.48 15.69
CA ASP A 1 -0.64 -10.66 14.93
C ASP A 1 0.15 -10.79 13.65
N ASP A 2 0.33 -12.03 13.18
CA ASP A 2 1.08 -12.38 11.98
C ASP A 2 0.13 -12.31 10.76
N PHE A 3 0.53 -11.57 9.72
CA PHE A 3 -0.24 -11.36 8.48
C PHE A 3 -0.76 -12.68 7.90
N ILE A 4 0.05 -13.74 7.93
CA ILE A 4 -0.36 -15.04 7.38
C ILE A 4 -1.56 -15.60 8.16
N SER A 5 -1.57 -15.51 9.50
CA SER A 5 -2.71 -16.01 10.31
C SER A 5 -4.01 -15.27 10.05
N GLU A 6 -3.94 -13.96 9.83
CA GLU A 6 -5.13 -13.14 9.60
C GLU A 6 -5.87 -13.59 8.34
N TYR A 7 -5.13 -13.81 7.25
CA TYR A 7 -5.73 -14.13 5.95
C TYR A 7 -5.95 -15.63 5.72
N THR A 8 -5.24 -16.51 6.41
CA THR A 8 -5.48 -17.96 6.31
C THR A 8 -6.48 -18.46 7.35
N MET A 9 -6.96 -17.60 8.25
CA MET A 9 -7.80 -17.95 9.40
C MET A 9 -7.18 -19.06 10.25
N ASP A 10 -5.86 -18.97 10.45
CA ASP A 10 -5.05 -20.00 11.12
C ASP A 10 -5.11 -21.41 10.49
N ASN A 11 -5.56 -21.54 9.23
CA ASN A 11 -5.49 -22.83 8.53
C ASN A 11 -4.05 -23.20 8.14
N ALA A 12 -3.79 -24.51 8.04
CA ALA A 12 -2.51 -25.04 7.59
C ALA A 12 -2.18 -24.53 6.18
N THR A 13 -1.02 -23.87 6.06
CA THR A 13 -0.67 -23.10 4.87
C THR A 13 0.78 -23.32 4.48
N TRP A 14 1.02 -23.72 3.23
CA TRP A 14 2.35 -23.79 2.63
C TRP A 14 3.07 -22.44 2.70
N ILE A 15 4.34 -22.50 3.06
CA ILE A 15 5.27 -21.38 2.99
C ILE A 15 6.40 -21.70 2.02
N GLY A 16 7.10 -20.69 1.52
CA GLY A 16 8.16 -20.88 0.51
C GLY A 16 9.41 -21.62 1.03
N LEU A 17 9.50 -21.98 2.31
CA LEU A 17 10.68 -22.65 2.88
C LEU A 17 10.71 -24.13 2.50
N ASN A 18 11.83 -24.59 1.95
CA ASN A 18 12.01 -26.00 1.59
C ASN A 18 13.50 -26.41 1.66
N SER A 19 13.74 -27.71 1.70
CA SER A 19 15.08 -28.33 1.71
C SER A 19 15.31 -29.28 0.54
N LEU A 20 14.65 -29.03 -0.60
CA LEU A 20 14.73 -29.88 -1.81
C LEU A 20 16.17 -30.05 -2.32
N ASN A 21 17.04 -29.06 -2.07
CA ASN A 21 18.45 -29.08 -2.47
C ASN A 21 19.40 -29.43 -1.31
N GLY A 22 18.91 -30.01 -0.22
CA GLY A 22 19.71 -30.45 0.92
C GLY A 22 20.11 -29.33 1.90
N THR A 23 19.66 -28.10 1.67
CA THR A 23 19.74 -26.96 2.59
C THR A 23 18.42 -26.22 2.63
N TRP A 24 18.10 -25.60 3.77
CA TRP A 24 16.91 -24.76 3.88
C TRP A 24 17.06 -23.52 2.99
N THR A 25 16.13 -23.36 2.06
CA THR A 25 16.07 -22.23 1.13
C THR A 25 14.65 -21.71 1.00
N TRP A 26 14.53 -20.40 0.80
CA TRP A 26 13.27 -19.75 0.47
C TRP A 26 13.03 -19.79 -1.03
N ASP A 27 11.84 -20.20 -1.43
CA ASP A 27 11.37 -20.13 -2.81
C ASP A 27 11.39 -18.69 -3.32
N ARG A 28 11.98 -18.51 -4.50
CA ARG A 28 12.07 -17.24 -5.23
C ARG A 28 11.34 -17.30 -6.58
N GLY A 29 10.58 -18.37 -6.81
CA GLY A 29 9.89 -18.62 -8.07
C GLY A 29 10.71 -19.46 -9.05
N VAL A 30 10.08 -19.79 -10.17
CA VAL A 30 10.62 -20.72 -11.17
C VAL A 30 11.92 -20.19 -11.79
N GLY A 31 12.99 -20.98 -11.72
CA GLY A 31 14.27 -20.67 -12.36
C GLY A 31 15.19 -19.75 -11.54
N GLN A 32 14.76 -19.32 -10.35
CA GLN A 32 15.57 -18.52 -9.44
C GLN A 32 16.26 -19.42 -8.40
N THR A 33 17.49 -19.06 -8.02
CA THR A 33 18.17 -19.73 -6.90
C THR A 33 17.50 -19.30 -5.60
N GLY A 34 17.02 -20.27 -4.82
CA GLY A 34 16.41 -19.97 -3.53
C GLY A 34 17.41 -19.36 -2.55
N ASP A 35 16.95 -18.41 -1.73
CA ASP A 35 17.82 -17.76 -0.75
C ASP A 35 18.08 -18.66 0.44
N SER A 36 19.35 -18.74 0.84
CA SER A 36 19.74 -19.54 1.99
C SER A 36 19.08 -19.04 3.26
N TYR A 37 18.40 -19.93 3.98
CA TYR A 37 17.92 -19.65 5.32
C TYR A 37 19.13 -19.56 6.27
N ASN A 38 19.51 -18.35 6.69
CA ASN A 38 20.72 -18.13 7.49
C ASN A 38 20.57 -18.49 8.98
N GLY A 39 19.41 -19.00 9.41
CA GLY A 39 19.15 -19.42 10.79
C GLY A 39 19.28 -18.33 11.86
N SER A 40 19.50 -17.05 11.51
CA SER A 40 19.78 -15.99 12.49
C SER A 40 18.54 -15.48 13.24
N ILE A 41 17.39 -16.10 13.00
CA ILE A 41 16.19 -16.00 13.82
C ILE A 41 15.64 -17.41 13.73
N PHE A 42 15.60 -18.17 14.84
CA PHE A 42 14.90 -19.46 14.85
C PHE A 42 13.48 -19.19 14.33
N GLY A 43 13.18 -19.56 13.09
CA GLY A 43 11.81 -19.65 12.63
C GLY A 43 11.01 -20.46 13.66
N PRO A 44 9.70 -20.23 13.80
CA PRO A 44 8.87 -20.85 14.82
C PRO A 44 8.68 -22.35 14.57
N TRP A 45 9.75 -23.14 14.46
CA TRP A 45 9.72 -24.58 14.23
C TRP A 45 8.94 -25.27 15.35
N ALA A 46 8.01 -26.13 14.96
CA ALA A 46 7.33 -26.99 15.89
C ALA A 46 8.36 -27.84 16.64
N ASN A 47 8.26 -27.85 17.98
CA ASN A 47 9.20 -28.52 18.86
C ASN A 47 10.68 -28.07 18.74
N GLY A 48 10.94 -26.93 18.08
CA GLY A 48 12.31 -26.44 17.84
C GLY A 48 13.11 -27.28 16.84
N ASP A 49 12.47 -28.17 16.09
CA ASP A 49 13.16 -29.09 15.17
C ASP A 49 13.32 -28.48 13.76
N SER A 50 14.45 -27.82 13.56
CA SER A 50 14.89 -27.29 12.27
C SER A 50 15.75 -28.28 11.48
N ASN A 51 15.90 -29.53 11.91
CA ASN A 51 16.73 -30.49 11.20
C ASN A 51 16.10 -30.86 9.86
N ILE A 52 16.94 -30.99 8.84
CA ILE A 52 16.51 -31.41 7.49
C ILE A 52 16.10 -32.88 7.56
N ASP A 53 14.90 -33.17 7.07
CA ASP A 53 14.37 -34.51 6.88
C ASP A 53 14.17 -34.75 5.38
N PRO A 54 14.97 -35.62 4.74
CA PRO A 54 14.84 -35.91 3.30
C PRO A 54 13.46 -36.43 2.88
N ASN A 55 12.68 -37.03 3.79
CA ASN A 55 11.33 -37.51 3.49
C ASN A 55 10.27 -36.41 3.61
N ASN A 56 10.59 -35.33 4.31
CA ASN A 56 9.70 -34.20 4.58
C ASN A 56 10.37 -32.87 4.22
N PRO A 57 10.73 -32.65 2.95
CA PRO A 57 11.56 -31.52 2.57
C PRO A 57 10.80 -30.18 2.47
N CYS A 58 9.46 -30.19 2.49
CA CYS A 58 8.64 -28.97 2.41
C CYS A 58 8.13 -28.54 3.78
N VAL A 59 7.83 -27.24 3.92
CA VAL A 59 7.40 -26.64 5.20
C VAL A 59 6.04 -25.97 5.04
N TYR A 60 5.16 -26.23 5.99
CA TYR A 60 3.91 -25.50 6.14
C TYR A 60 3.84 -24.83 7.51
N ARG A 61 3.08 -23.75 7.61
CA ARG A 61 2.70 -23.13 8.87
C ARG A 61 1.41 -23.79 9.36
N GLY A 62 1.43 -24.36 10.57
CA GLY A 62 0.27 -24.96 11.21
C GLY A 62 -0.66 -23.94 11.85
N SER A 63 -1.80 -24.43 12.36
CA SER A 63 -2.75 -23.62 13.14
C SER A 63 -2.21 -23.19 14.50
N ASP A 64 -1.16 -23.85 14.98
CA ASP A 64 -0.36 -23.48 16.13
C ASP A 64 0.61 -22.31 15.84
N LYS A 65 0.59 -21.78 14.61
CA LYS A 65 1.48 -20.72 14.13
C LYS A 65 2.95 -21.14 14.07
N LEU A 66 3.22 -22.45 14.15
CA LEU A 66 4.55 -23.02 14.07
C LEU A 66 4.81 -23.60 12.68
N TRP A 67 6.08 -23.78 12.33
CA TRP A 67 6.54 -24.40 11.09
C TRP A 67 6.69 -25.89 11.28
N HIS A 68 6.07 -26.65 10.39
CA HIS A 68 6.05 -28.11 10.39
C HIS A 68 6.62 -28.62 9.07
N LYS A 69 7.41 -29.68 9.17
CA LYS A 69 7.96 -30.39 8.00
C LYS A 69 6.94 -31.39 7.48
N THR A 70 6.84 -31.52 6.17
CA THR A 70 6.00 -32.55 5.54
C THR A 70 6.52 -32.92 4.15
N ASN A 71 5.92 -33.95 3.55
CA ASN A 71 6.09 -34.24 2.14
C ASN A 71 5.39 -33.14 1.29
N CYS A 72 6.10 -32.66 0.27
CA CYS A 72 5.63 -31.70 -0.72
C CYS A 72 4.37 -32.14 -1.50
N ASP A 73 4.05 -33.43 -1.53
CA ASP A 73 2.90 -33.97 -2.27
C ASP A 73 1.54 -33.67 -1.61
N ASN A 74 1.53 -33.01 -0.44
CA ASN A 74 0.28 -32.73 0.25
C ASN A 74 -0.53 -31.60 -0.43
N THR A 75 -1.70 -31.96 -0.96
CA THR A 75 -2.60 -31.05 -1.68
C THR A 75 -3.67 -30.40 -0.79
N THR A 76 -3.63 -30.60 0.53
CA THR A 76 -4.71 -30.14 1.44
C THR A 76 -4.45 -28.77 2.07
N TYR A 77 -3.21 -28.28 2.01
CA TYR A 77 -2.85 -26.99 2.61
C TYR A 77 -3.13 -25.83 1.65
N LEU A 78 -3.54 -24.69 2.23
CA LEU A 78 -3.57 -23.43 1.51
C LEU A 78 -2.14 -23.03 1.11
N TYR A 79 -1.98 -22.05 0.23
CA TYR A 79 -0.66 -21.51 -0.10
C TYR A 79 -0.71 -19.99 -0.21
N VAL A 80 0.41 -19.34 0.13
CA VAL A 80 0.58 -17.90 -0.03
C VAL A 80 1.59 -17.68 -1.15
N CYS A 81 1.17 -17.00 -2.21
CA CYS A 81 2.07 -16.52 -3.23
C CYS A 81 2.53 -15.11 -2.89
N GLN A 82 3.83 -14.88 -2.90
CA GLN A 82 4.39 -13.55 -2.77
C GLN A 82 5.14 -13.18 -4.06
N LYS A 83 4.71 -12.10 -4.70
CA LYS A 83 5.48 -11.46 -5.76
C LYS A 83 6.13 -10.21 -5.16
N TYR A 84 7.45 -10.24 -5.01
CA TYR A 84 8.21 -9.03 -4.71
C TYR A 84 8.39 -8.26 -6.01
N GLN A 85 7.99 -6.99 -6.04
CA GLN A 85 8.46 -6.07 -7.09
C GLN A 85 9.80 -5.42 -6.69
N TYR A 86 10.23 -5.54 -5.43
CA TYR A 86 11.26 -4.69 -4.85
C TYR A 86 12.34 -5.49 -4.11
N THR A 87 13.60 -5.17 -4.39
CA THR A 87 14.78 -5.58 -3.62
C THR A 87 15.15 -4.49 -2.61
N GLU A 88 16.10 -4.73 -1.70
CA GLU A 88 16.60 -3.71 -0.76
C GLU A 88 17.22 -2.48 -1.46
N GLU A 89 17.57 -2.62 -2.74
CA GLU A 89 18.14 -1.56 -3.58
C GLU A 89 17.09 -0.87 -4.45
N PHE A 90 15.79 -1.18 -4.27
CA PHE A 90 14.74 -0.60 -5.09
C PHE A 90 14.62 0.91 -4.86
N ILE A 91 14.85 1.68 -5.93
CA ILE A 91 14.62 3.11 -5.98
C ILE A 91 13.24 3.32 -6.61
N PRO A 92 12.26 3.88 -5.88
CA PRO A 92 10.98 4.24 -6.47
C PRO A 92 11.20 5.15 -7.68
N ASN A 93 10.62 4.76 -8.84
CA ASN A 93 10.72 5.40 -10.16
C ASN A 93 11.96 5.06 -11.01
N ASP A 94 12.86 4.20 -10.56
CA ASP A 94 13.84 3.58 -11.47
C ASP A 94 13.18 2.35 -12.13
N MET A 95 13.08 2.34 -13.46
CA MET A 95 12.38 1.30 -14.20
C MET A 95 13.38 0.36 -14.86
N ASN A 96 13.32 -0.93 -14.51
CA ASN A 96 14.02 -2.00 -15.21
C ASN A 96 13.10 -2.72 -16.23
N ASP A 97 13.67 -3.60 -17.05
CA ASP A 97 12.94 -4.34 -18.10
C ASP A 97 11.79 -5.22 -17.55
N ASP A 98 11.83 -5.58 -16.26
CA ASP A 98 10.80 -6.35 -15.57
C ASP A 98 9.73 -5.48 -14.87
N ASP A 99 9.91 -4.15 -14.87
CA ASP A 99 8.97 -3.23 -14.25
C ASP A 99 7.78 -2.92 -15.14
N VAL A 100 6.62 -2.89 -14.50
CA VAL A 100 5.40 -2.40 -15.11
C VAL A 100 5.60 -0.92 -15.44
N PRO A 101 5.36 -0.47 -16.69
CA PRO A 101 5.66 0.91 -17.04
C PRO A 101 4.86 1.91 -16.22
N ALA A 102 5.35 3.14 -16.12
CA ALA A 102 4.59 4.18 -15.49
C ALA A 102 3.23 4.40 -16.20
N GLY A 103 2.16 4.59 -15.41
CA GLY A 103 0.83 4.84 -15.96
C GLY A 103 -0.30 4.37 -15.06
N ARG A 104 -1.50 4.36 -15.63
CA ARG A 104 -2.69 3.81 -14.97
C ARG A 104 -2.81 2.33 -15.25
N TRP A 105 -2.89 1.54 -14.19
CA TRP A 105 -3.00 0.10 -14.25
C TRP A 105 -4.36 -0.35 -13.76
N GLN A 106 -4.96 -1.29 -14.48
CA GLN A 106 -6.14 -2.02 -14.04
C GLN A 106 -5.73 -3.47 -13.84
N VAL A 107 -5.89 -3.98 -12.62
CA VAL A 107 -5.64 -5.39 -12.31
C VAL A 107 -6.98 -6.10 -12.17
N SER A 108 -7.13 -7.23 -12.86
CA SER A 108 -8.32 -8.07 -12.80
C SER A 108 -7.94 -9.44 -12.27
N PHE A 109 -8.72 -9.94 -11.31
CA PHE A 109 -8.47 -11.21 -10.65
C PHE A 109 -9.67 -12.13 -10.82
N ALA A 110 -9.41 -13.41 -11.05
CA ALA A 110 -10.44 -14.44 -11.08
C ALA A 110 -10.05 -15.52 -10.08
N SER A 111 -10.92 -15.78 -9.10
CA SER A 111 -10.76 -16.85 -8.12
C SER A 111 -11.98 -17.78 -8.18
N PRO A 112 -11.79 -19.11 -8.13
CA PRO A 112 -12.89 -20.07 -8.04
C PRO A 112 -13.59 -20.09 -6.67
N GLY A 113 -13.09 -19.34 -5.68
CA GLY A 113 -13.64 -19.23 -4.32
C GLY A 113 -13.34 -17.88 -3.66
N GLU A 114 -13.53 -17.78 -2.34
CA GLU A 114 -13.21 -16.57 -1.57
C GLU A 114 -11.75 -16.17 -1.75
N CYS A 115 -11.51 -14.88 -2.03
CA CYS A 115 -10.19 -14.35 -2.33
C CYS A 115 -10.07 -12.96 -1.71
N THR A 116 -8.97 -12.76 -0.99
CA THR A 116 -8.60 -11.46 -0.45
C THR A 116 -7.40 -10.94 -1.23
N ILE A 117 -7.46 -9.67 -1.62
CA ILE A 117 -6.47 -9.05 -2.51
C ILE A 117 -5.96 -7.80 -1.82
N GLU A 118 -4.63 -7.70 -1.71
CA GLU A 118 -3.95 -6.50 -1.26
C GLU A 118 -3.02 -6.01 -2.37
N VAL A 119 -3.19 -4.75 -2.78
CA VAL A 119 -2.32 -4.10 -3.76
C VAL A 119 -1.55 -3.00 -3.05
N ARG A 120 -0.22 -3.12 -3.02
CA ARG A 120 0.67 -2.12 -2.44
C ARG A 120 1.42 -1.40 -3.55
N VAL A 121 1.46 -0.08 -3.48
CA VAL A 121 2.23 0.78 -4.38
C VAL A 121 3.23 1.56 -3.54
N GLN A 122 4.50 1.51 -3.91
CA GLN A 122 5.54 2.30 -3.24
C GLN A 122 5.95 3.46 -4.15
N SER A 123 5.93 4.66 -3.60
CA SER A 123 6.35 5.88 -4.28
C SER A 123 7.05 6.78 -3.28
N SER A 124 8.09 7.48 -3.72
CA SER A 124 8.75 8.47 -2.88
C SER A 124 7.86 9.70 -2.65
N LEU A 125 6.98 10.04 -3.61
CA LEU A 125 6.09 11.19 -3.54
C LEU A 125 4.98 10.99 -2.50
N GLN A 126 4.99 11.86 -1.49
CA GLN A 126 4.02 11.90 -0.40
C GLN A 126 3.18 13.19 -0.48
N VAL A 127 1.90 13.07 -0.09
CA VAL A 127 0.92 14.16 -0.12
C VAL A 127 0.41 14.40 1.29
N PHE A 128 0.78 15.55 1.85
CA PHE A 128 0.32 16.00 3.17
C PHE A 128 -0.74 17.07 2.98
N SER A 129 -1.95 16.84 3.49
CA SER A 129 -3.04 17.79 3.33
C SER A 129 -3.83 17.96 4.61
N GLY A 130 -4.40 19.15 4.78
CA GLY A 130 -5.43 19.42 5.75
C GLY A 130 -6.29 20.61 5.32
N PHE A 131 -7.08 21.15 6.25
CA PHE A 131 -8.16 22.07 5.95
C PHE A 131 -7.91 23.46 6.53
N VAL A 132 -8.25 24.49 5.78
CA VAL A 132 -8.28 25.90 6.22
C VAL A 132 -9.54 26.57 5.69
N THR A 133 -9.93 27.69 6.30
CA THR A 133 -10.99 28.58 5.76
C THR A 133 -10.44 29.92 5.28
N ASP A 134 -9.19 30.24 5.62
CA ASP A 134 -8.51 31.47 5.22
C ASP A 134 -7.34 31.13 4.29
N THR A 135 -7.29 31.82 3.15
CA THR A 135 -6.22 31.71 2.14
C THR A 135 -4.83 32.08 2.66
N SER A 136 -4.75 32.88 3.73
CA SER A 136 -3.50 33.30 4.37
C SER A 136 -3.01 32.34 5.45
N ASN A 137 -3.82 31.34 5.81
CA ASN A 137 -3.46 30.36 6.84
C ASN A 137 -2.61 29.23 6.24
N ASP A 138 -1.64 28.78 7.03
CA ASP A 138 -0.67 27.74 6.69
C ASP A 138 -0.54 26.69 7.81
N PHE A 139 -1.41 26.78 8.81
CA PHE A 139 -1.58 25.82 9.90
C PHE A 139 -2.90 25.08 9.70
N PRO A 140 -2.92 23.98 8.92
CA PRO A 140 -4.15 23.27 8.64
C PRO A 140 -4.74 22.61 9.89
N SER A 141 -6.07 22.59 9.92
CA SER A 141 -6.86 21.69 10.76
C SER A 141 -6.89 20.28 10.13
N PRO A 142 -6.91 19.21 10.94
CA PRO A 142 -7.15 17.86 10.43
C PRO A 142 -8.57 17.66 9.88
N ASN A 143 -9.53 18.52 10.27
CA ASN A 143 -10.94 18.43 9.86
C ASN A 143 -11.41 19.72 9.20
N GLY A 144 -12.31 19.57 8.23
CA GLY A 144 -13.06 20.68 7.65
C GLY A 144 -14.07 21.25 8.66
N THR A 145 -14.45 22.52 8.47
CA THR A 145 -15.50 23.18 9.25
C THR A 145 -16.86 22.86 8.64
N PHE A 146 -17.72 22.15 9.37
CA PHE A 146 -18.98 21.63 8.85
C PHE A 146 -19.85 22.67 8.12
N ASP A 147 -20.17 23.80 8.76
CA ASP A 147 -21.11 24.80 8.21
C ASP A 147 -20.40 25.90 7.39
N SER A 148 -19.19 25.63 6.92
CA SER A 148 -18.40 26.58 6.14
C SER A 148 -18.48 26.30 4.65
N ALA A 149 -18.82 27.34 3.89
CA ALA A 149 -18.66 27.37 2.43
C ALA A 149 -17.23 27.74 1.99
N ASP A 150 -16.36 28.04 2.95
CA ASP A 150 -14.99 28.51 2.72
C ASP A 150 -13.94 27.44 3.01
N ASN A 151 -14.33 26.17 3.19
CA ASN A 151 -13.34 25.11 3.36
C ASN A 151 -12.45 25.02 2.12
N ARG A 152 -11.14 24.93 2.37
CA ARG A 152 -10.11 24.73 1.37
C ARG A 152 -9.14 23.67 1.86
N LEU A 153 -8.59 22.92 0.92
CA LEU A 153 -7.45 22.06 1.16
C LEU A 153 -6.19 22.89 1.02
N VAL A 154 -5.32 22.79 2.02
CA VAL A 154 -3.91 23.13 1.84
C VAL A 154 -3.12 21.84 1.75
N THR A 155 -2.19 21.78 0.80
CA THR A 155 -1.48 20.55 0.47
C THR A 155 0.01 20.83 0.21
N HIS A 156 0.85 19.94 0.72
CA HIS A 156 2.30 19.95 0.57
C HIS A 156 2.74 18.63 -0.07
N LEU A 157 3.62 18.72 -1.07
CA LEU A 157 4.26 17.58 -1.72
C LEU A 157 5.68 17.40 -1.18
N THR A 158 6.03 16.17 -0.79
CA THR A 158 7.40 15.85 -0.32
C THR A 158 7.87 14.49 -0.83
N GLY A 159 9.11 14.12 -0.49
CA GLY A 159 9.76 12.89 -0.96
C GLY A 159 10.14 12.94 -2.44
N ILE A 160 10.45 14.14 -2.93
CA ILE A 160 10.87 14.41 -4.30
C ILE A 160 12.36 14.13 -4.40
N VAL A 161 12.72 13.03 -5.06
CA VAL A 161 14.12 12.53 -5.14
C VAL A 161 14.88 13.00 -6.40
N SER A 162 14.17 13.53 -7.40
CA SER A 162 14.77 14.12 -8.61
C SER A 162 14.01 15.37 -9.02
N VAL A 163 14.70 16.36 -9.61
CA VAL A 163 14.15 17.69 -9.95
C VAL A 163 14.03 17.92 -11.46
N ASN A 164 13.97 16.87 -12.27
CA ASN A 164 13.81 17.02 -13.72
C ASN A 164 12.49 17.70 -14.09
N HIS A 165 11.45 17.49 -13.26
CA HIS A 165 10.18 18.18 -13.31
C HIS A 165 9.74 18.51 -11.88
N ILE A 166 9.09 19.66 -11.68
CA ILE A 166 8.53 20.03 -10.38
C ILE A 166 7.15 19.37 -10.29
N PRO A 167 6.92 18.42 -9.36
CA PRO A 167 5.61 17.81 -9.18
C PRO A 167 4.52 18.85 -8.98
N TYR A 168 3.35 18.62 -9.58
CA TYR A 168 2.27 19.59 -9.62
C TYR A 168 0.92 18.96 -9.25
N LEU A 169 0.18 19.58 -8.34
CA LEU A 169 -1.21 19.21 -8.06
C LEU A 169 -2.17 20.03 -8.93
N HIS A 170 -3.08 19.34 -9.62
CA HIS A 170 -4.06 19.96 -10.50
C HIS A 170 -5.39 20.18 -9.80
N TYR A 171 -5.95 19.13 -9.21
CA TYR A 171 -7.25 19.19 -8.54
C TYR A 171 -7.41 18.11 -7.46
N ALA A 172 -8.34 18.35 -6.55
CA ALA A 172 -8.82 17.39 -5.57
C ALA A 172 -10.27 17.02 -5.88
N GLN A 173 -10.59 15.73 -5.85
CA GLN A 173 -11.97 15.24 -5.90
C GLN A 173 -12.40 14.88 -4.49
N ILE A 174 -13.49 15.50 -4.03
CA ILE A 174 -14.13 15.20 -2.75
C ILE A 174 -15.27 14.23 -3.01
N MET A 175 -15.15 13.02 -2.45
CA MET A 175 -16.09 11.93 -2.70
C MET A 175 -16.61 11.33 -1.41
N ASP A 176 -17.81 10.77 -1.49
CA ASP A 176 -18.35 9.92 -0.45
C ASP A 176 -17.50 8.68 -0.27
N ASP A 177 -17.06 8.43 0.95
CA ASP A 177 -16.24 7.27 1.27
C ASP A 177 -17.01 5.95 1.17
N SER A 178 -18.32 5.96 1.41
CA SER A 178 -19.15 4.74 1.45
C SER A 178 -19.64 4.29 0.07
N ASN A 179 -19.98 5.24 -0.80
CA ASN A 179 -20.62 4.94 -2.09
C ASN A 179 -19.91 5.54 -3.31
N GLY A 180 -18.83 6.30 -3.11
CA GLY A 180 -18.03 6.88 -4.20
C GLY A 180 -18.70 8.03 -4.95
N THR A 181 -19.80 8.59 -4.45
CA THR A 181 -20.46 9.75 -5.07
C THR A 181 -19.54 10.97 -5.02
N LEU A 182 -19.35 11.62 -6.16
CA LEU A 182 -18.58 12.86 -6.26
C LEU A 182 -19.41 14.05 -5.72
N TYR A 183 -18.89 14.71 -4.68
CA TYR A 183 -19.48 15.92 -4.12
C TYR A 183 -18.99 17.19 -4.81
N SER A 184 -17.68 17.28 -4.99
CA SER A 184 -17.04 18.45 -5.57
C SER A 184 -15.69 18.09 -6.16
N ALA A 185 -15.23 18.90 -7.11
CA ALA A 185 -13.86 18.89 -7.59
C ALA A 185 -13.29 20.31 -7.44
N ALA A 186 -12.26 20.46 -6.62
CA ALA A 186 -11.62 21.74 -6.35
C ALA A 186 -10.26 21.79 -7.04
N THR A 187 -10.03 22.81 -7.88
CA THR A 187 -8.71 23.01 -8.50
C THR A 187 -7.72 23.55 -7.48
N TYR A 188 -6.44 23.24 -7.65
CA TYR A 188 -5.36 23.79 -6.85
C TYR A 188 -4.73 25.02 -7.50
N ASP A 189 -4.40 26.00 -6.66
CA ASP A 189 -3.52 27.12 -6.99
C ASP A 189 -2.20 26.99 -6.21
N TYR A 190 -1.10 27.38 -6.85
CA TYR A 190 0.23 27.35 -6.24
C TYR A 190 0.54 28.64 -5.49
N ARG A 191 1.00 28.53 -4.25
CA ARG A 191 1.39 29.63 -3.34
C ARG A 191 2.89 29.60 -3.08
N ILE A 192 3.60 30.66 -3.48
CA ILE A 192 5.04 30.79 -3.26
C ILE A 192 5.31 31.18 -1.80
N GLY A 193 6.23 30.47 -1.15
CA GLY A 193 6.72 30.82 0.19
C GLY A 193 5.82 30.35 1.35
N CYS A 194 4.82 29.53 1.07
CA CYS A 194 4.01 28.84 2.07
C CYS A 194 4.59 27.45 2.37
N SER A 195 4.39 26.98 3.61
CA SER A 195 4.68 25.62 4.08
C SER A 195 3.79 24.58 3.37
N TYR A 196 2.54 24.96 3.05
CA TYR A 196 1.66 24.21 2.15
C TYR A 196 1.48 25.00 0.85
N GLU A 197 2.23 24.62 -0.17
CA GLU A 197 2.33 25.35 -1.43
C GLU A 197 1.12 25.20 -2.34
N TYR A 198 0.21 24.25 -2.10
CA TYR A 198 -1.02 24.10 -2.88
C TYR A 198 -2.24 24.50 -2.05
N LEU A 199 -3.10 25.35 -2.60
CA LEU A 199 -4.36 25.77 -2.00
C LEU A 199 -5.51 25.47 -2.95
N SER A 200 -6.54 24.77 -2.49
CA SER A 200 -7.69 24.48 -3.33
C SER A 200 -8.67 25.66 -3.42
N GLN A 201 -9.54 25.60 -4.42
CA GLN A 201 -10.82 26.31 -4.42
C GLN A 201 -11.67 25.92 -3.20
N ASN A 202 -12.64 26.77 -2.88
CA ASN A 202 -13.63 26.51 -1.85
C ASN A 202 -14.42 25.25 -2.18
N PHE A 203 -14.74 24.48 -1.14
CA PHE A 203 -15.74 23.43 -1.20
C PHE A 203 -16.58 23.46 0.08
N THR A 204 -17.77 22.86 0.01
CA THR A 204 -18.61 22.65 1.19
C THR A 204 -18.38 21.25 1.73
N CYS A 205 -18.35 21.14 3.06
CA CYS A 205 -18.26 19.86 3.73
C CYS A 205 -19.36 18.89 3.25
N PRO A 206 -18.99 17.71 2.73
CA PRO A 206 -19.97 16.71 2.36
C PRO A 206 -20.64 16.11 3.59
N ASN A 207 -21.92 15.72 3.46
CA ASN A 207 -22.66 14.92 4.44
C ASN A 207 -22.88 15.48 5.85
N GLY A 208 -22.62 16.75 6.15
CA GLY A 208 -22.99 17.27 7.47
C GLY A 208 -21.89 17.16 8.54
N GLY A 209 -22.11 17.73 9.73
CA GLY A 209 -21.14 17.75 10.84
C GLY A 209 -21.12 16.51 11.71
N ASN A 210 -21.61 15.37 11.18
CA ASN A 210 -21.53 14.12 11.90
C ASN A 210 -20.11 13.57 11.80
N THR A 211 -19.47 13.28 12.93
CA THR A 211 -18.13 12.69 12.99
C THR A 211 -18.04 11.31 12.34
N ASP A 212 -19.17 10.62 12.16
CA ASP A 212 -19.23 9.35 11.44
C ASP A 212 -19.21 9.51 9.91
N ASN A 213 -19.37 10.74 9.40
CA ASN A 213 -19.43 11.02 7.98
C ASN A 213 -18.03 11.35 7.44
N ARG A 214 -17.28 10.27 7.16
CA ARG A 214 -15.99 10.34 6.48
C ARG A 214 -16.18 10.63 4.99
N PHE A 215 -15.26 11.40 4.42
CA PHE A 215 -15.16 11.57 2.97
C PHE A 215 -13.73 11.32 2.49
N ALA A 216 -13.61 10.89 1.24
CA ALA A 216 -12.34 10.70 0.56
C ALA A 216 -11.98 11.98 -0.20
N VAL A 217 -10.71 12.38 -0.10
CA VAL A 217 -10.09 13.44 -0.90
C VAL A 217 -9.07 12.77 -1.81
N ILE A 218 -9.36 12.75 -3.11
CA ILE A 218 -8.43 12.25 -4.11
C ILE A 218 -7.66 13.42 -4.71
N HIS A 219 -6.39 13.54 -4.34
CA HIS A 219 -5.44 14.47 -4.91
C HIS A 219 -4.93 13.94 -6.24
N ILE A 220 -5.02 14.75 -7.30
CA ILE A 220 -4.66 14.38 -8.66
C ILE A 220 -3.62 15.37 -9.18
N GLY A 221 -2.52 14.84 -9.67
CA GLY A 221 -1.36 15.63 -10.06
C GLY A 221 -0.41 14.89 -10.98
N GLU A 222 0.75 15.51 -11.19
CA GLU A 222 1.88 14.98 -11.93
C GLU A 222 3.10 14.87 -11.01
N ASP A 223 3.84 13.78 -11.11
CA ASP A 223 5.04 13.53 -10.31
C ASP A 223 6.29 14.18 -10.92
N GLN A 224 7.47 13.94 -10.34
CA GLN A 224 8.73 14.52 -10.82
C GLN A 224 9.20 14.01 -12.20
N SER A 225 8.48 13.04 -12.76
CA SER A 225 8.70 12.50 -14.10
C SER A 225 7.62 12.97 -15.09
N GLY A 226 6.70 13.84 -14.66
CA GLY A 226 5.57 14.31 -15.47
C GLY A 226 4.48 13.26 -15.65
N LEU A 227 4.45 12.23 -14.81
CA LEU A 227 3.47 11.14 -14.89
C LEU A 227 2.29 11.41 -13.96
N PRO A 228 1.06 11.10 -14.39
CA PRO A 228 -0.12 11.36 -13.58
C PRO A 228 -0.15 10.42 -12.37
N PHE A 229 -0.44 10.97 -11.20
CA PHE A 229 -0.64 10.20 -9.98
C PHE A 229 -1.99 10.54 -9.31
N GLN A 230 -2.46 9.62 -8.48
CA GLN A 230 -3.58 9.85 -7.57
C GLN A 230 -3.19 9.42 -6.15
N ARG A 231 -3.57 10.22 -5.16
CA ARG A 231 -3.40 9.92 -3.74
C ARG A 231 -4.71 10.18 -3.02
N ILE A 232 -5.10 9.25 -2.16
CA ILE A 232 -6.34 9.32 -1.41
C ILE A 232 -6.01 9.60 0.05
N ASN A 233 -6.61 10.67 0.57
CA ASN A 233 -6.61 10.99 1.98
C ASN A 233 -8.07 10.95 2.46
N PHE A 234 -8.27 10.77 3.76
CA PHE A 234 -9.62 10.78 4.35
C PHE A 234 -9.77 11.98 5.27
N GLY A 235 -10.94 12.59 5.26
CA GLY A 235 -11.28 13.74 6.09
C GLY A 235 -12.63 13.59 6.77
N TYR A 236 -12.83 14.43 7.78
CA TYR A 236 -14.10 14.62 8.48
C TYR A 236 -14.43 16.10 8.54
N CYS A 237 -15.69 16.40 8.79
CA CYS A 237 -16.14 17.75 9.09
C CYS A 237 -16.66 17.84 10.52
N THR A 238 -16.24 18.89 11.22
CA THR A 238 -16.57 19.16 12.63
C THR A 238 -17.10 20.57 12.82
#